data_AF-Q4ZE94-F1
#
_entry.id   AF-Q4ZE94-F1
#
_cell.length_a   1.000
_cell.length_b   1.000
_cell.length_c   1.000
_cell.angle_alpha   90.00
_cell.angle_beta   90.00
_cell.angle_gamma   90.00
#
_symmetry.space_group_name_H-M   'P 1'
#
loop_
_entity.id
_entity.type
_entity.pdbx_description
1 polymer ?
#
loop_
_entity_poly.entity_id
_entity_poly.type
_entity_poly.pdbx_seq_one_letter_code
_entity_poly.pdbx_strand_id
1 'polypeptide(L)'
;VPDRDNDGIPDSLEVEGYTVDVKNKRTFLSPWISNIHEKKGLTKYKSSPEKWSTASDPYSDFEKVTGRIDKNVSPEARHPLVAAYPIVHVDMENIILSKNEDQSTQNTDSQTRTISKNTSTSRTHTSEVHGNAEVHASFFDIGGSVSAGFSNSNSSTVAIDHSLSLAGERTWAETMGLNTADTARLNANIRYVNTGTAPIYNVLPTTSLVLGKNQTLATIKAKENQLSQILAPNNYYPSKNLAPIALNAQDDFSSTPITMNYNQFLELEKTKQLRLDTDQVYGNIATYNFENGRVRVDTGSNWSEVLPQIQETTARIIFNGKDLNLVERRIAAVNPSDPLETTKPDMTLKEALKIAFGFNEPNGNLQYQGKDITEFDFNFDQQTSQNIKNQLAELNATNIYTVLDKIKLNAKMNILIRDKRFHYDRNNIAVGADESVVKEAHREVINSSTEGLLLNIDKDIRKILSGYIVEIEDTEGLKEVINDRYDMLNISSLRQDGKTFIDFKKYNDKLPLYISNPNYKVNVYAVTKENTIINPSENGDTSTNGIKKILIFSKKGYEIG
;
A
#
# COMPACT_ATOMS: atom_id res chain seq x y z
N VAL A 1 24.42 38.38 -8.53
CA VAL A 1 24.78 37.29 -7.61
C VAL A 1 24.85 36.04 -8.46
N PRO A 2 25.86 35.15 -8.33
CA PRO A 2 25.88 33.90 -9.08
C PRO A 2 24.64 33.07 -8.76
N ASP A 3 23.88 32.75 -9.81
CA ASP A 3 22.60 32.04 -9.80
C ASP A 3 22.48 31.42 -11.21
N ARG A 4 23.17 30.28 -11.42
CA ARG A 4 23.38 29.72 -12.76
C ARG A 4 22.12 29.10 -13.36
N ASP A 5 21.23 28.57 -12.53
CA ASP A 5 19.98 27.94 -12.94
C ASP A 5 18.75 28.85 -12.82
N ASN A 6 18.95 30.06 -12.29
CA ASN A 6 17.97 31.13 -12.24
C ASN A 6 16.73 30.75 -11.41
N ASP A 7 16.92 29.98 -10.34
CA ASP A 7 15.88 29.63 -9.39
C ASP A 7 15.71 30.71 -8.28
N GLY A 8 16.72 31.56 -8.10
CA GLY A 8 16.75 32.66 -7.12
C GLY A 8 17.57 32.42 -5.86
N ILE A 9 18.17 31.23 -5.69
CA ILE A 9 19.12 30.90 -4.63
C ILE A 9 20.55 31.09 -5.17
N PRO A 10 21.42 31.82 -4.47
CA PRO A 10 22.82 31.95 -4.87
C PRO A 10 23.57 30.61 -4.89
N ASP A 11 24.37 30.37 -5.93
CA ASP A 11 25.12 29.11 -6.13
C ASP A 11 25.86 28.64 -4.85
N SER A 12 26.52 29.58 -4.16
CA SER A 12 27.30 29.28 -2.95
C SER A 12 26.43 28.75 -1.81
N LEU A 13 25.20 29.24 -1.67
CA LEU A 13 24.30 28.79 -0.61
C LEU A 13 23.84 27.37 -0.86
N GLU A 14 23.53 27.01 -2.11
CA GLU A 14 23.09 25.68 -2.49
C GLU A 14 24.15 24.62 -2.24
N VAL A 15 25.39 24.93 -2.62
CA VAL A 15 26.55 24.04 -2.45
C VAL A 15 26.96 23.90 -0.98
N GLU A 16 27.12 25.02 -0.26
CA GLU A 16 27.63 25.02 1.12
C GLU A 16 26.55 24.60 2.13
N GLY A 17 25.31 24.98 1.85
CA GLY A 17 24.10 24.69 2.59
C GLY A 17 23.46 25.92 3.21
N TYR A 18 22.13 25.91 3.25
CA TYR A 18 21.31 27.02 3.69
C TYR A 18 20.17 26.58 4.61
N THR A 19 19.46 27.54 5.17
CA THR A 19 18.22 27.33 5.91
C THR A 19 17.22 28.42 5.62
N VAL A 20 15.97 28.18 6.00
CA VAL A 20 14.87 29.13 5.84
C VAL A 20 14.20 29.34 7.20
N ASP A 21 14.01 30.61 7.56
CA ASP A 21 13.31 31.02 8.79
C ASP A 21 12.27 32.09 8.48
N VAL A 22 11.12 32.07 9.16
CA VAL A 22 10.02 33.00 8.94
C VAL A 22 10.01 34.03 10.07
N LYS A 23 10.30 35.29 9.74
CA LYS A 23 10.27 36.43 10.68
C LYS A 23 9.39 37.53 10.14
N ASN A 24 8.50 38.09 10.97
CA ASN A 24 7.62 39.21 10.60
C ASN A 24 6.88 39.00 9.27
N LYS A 25 6.33 37.80 9.06
CA LYS A 25 5.62 37.39 7.83
C LYS A 25 6.48 37.41 6.56
N ARG A 26 7.81 37.38 6.69
CA ARG A 26 8.77 37.26 5.58
C ARG A 26 9.66 36.05 5.78
N THR A 27 9.94 35.39 4.66
CA THR A 27 10.85 34.24 4.60
C THR A 27 12.27 34.74 4.38
N PHE A 28 13.18 34.38 5.29
CA PHE A 28 14.60 34.70 5.19
C PHE A 28 15.38 33.43 4.86
N LEU A 29 16.02 33.43 3.69
CA LEU A 29 16.99 32.42 3.30
C LEU A 29 18.37 32.86 3.79
N SER A 30 19.10 31.99 4.48
CA SER A 30 20.40 32.32 5.08
C SER A 30 21.36 31.13 5.03
N PRO A 31 22.68 31.36 5.01
CA PRO A 31 23.66 30.29 5.10
C PRO A 31 23.45 29.42 6.34
N TRP A 32 23.75 28.13 6.24
CA TRP A 32 23.70 27.23 7.37
C TRP A 32 24.85 27.50 8.36
N ILE A 33 24.52 27.66 9.65
CA ILE A 33 25.50 27.83 10.72
C ILE A 33 25.18 26.83 11.83
N SER A 34 25.98 25.76 11.94
CA SER A 34 25.73 24.61 12.83
C SER A 34 25.46 24.99 14.28
N ASN A 35 26.29 25.86 14.88
CA ASN A 35 26.17 26.22 16.30
C ASN A 35 24.91 27.03 16.65
N ILE A 36 24.19 27.57 15.65
CA ILE A 36 22.94 28.32 15.82
C ILE A 36 21.75 27.47 15.36
N HIS A 37 21.81 26.90 14.16
CA HIS A 37 20.63 26.32 13.51
C HIS A 37 20.33 24.89 13.95
N GLU A 38 21.33 24.07 14.28
CA GLU A 38 21.11 22.70 14.81
C GLU A 38 20.33 22.73 16.12
N LYS A 39 20.71 23.64 17.03
CA LYS A 39 20.03 23.80 18.33
C LYS A 39 18.60 24.30 18.21
N LYS A 40 18.27 24.96 17.09
CA LYS A 40 16.91 25.42 16.77
C LYS A 40 16.08 24.36 16.05
N GLY A 41 16.67 23.22 15.70
CA GLY A 41 16.01 22.17 14.92
C GLY A 41 15.60 22.64 13.52
N LEU A 42 16.31 23.62 12.96
CA LEU A 42 16.07 24.05 11.58
C LEU A 42 16.64 23.02 10.60
N THR A 43 16.02 22.91 9.43
CA THR A 43 16.49 22.04 8.35
C THR A 43 17.69 22.67 7.65
N LYS A 44 18.73 21.86 7.41
CA LYS A 44 19.85 22.21 6.55
C LYS A 44 19.54 21.75 5.13
N TYR A 45 19.35 22.68 4.22
CA TYR A 45 19.14 22.40 2.81
C TYR A 45 20.46 22.47 2.05
N LYS A 46 20.54 21.65 1.00
CA LYS A 46 21.48 21.77 -0.12
C LYS A 46 20.73 21.42 -1.40
N SER A 47 21.17 21.98 -2.50
CA SER A 47 20.63 21.76 -3.85
C SER A 47 21.76 21.87 -4.88
N SER A 48 21.48 21.52 -6.14
CA SER A 48 22.41 21.74 -7.25
C SER A 48 22.26 23.18 -7.72
N PRO A 49 23.36 23.96 -7.82
CA PRO A 49 23.32 25.32 -8.35
C PRO A 49 23.15 25.37 -9.88
N GLU A 50 23.00 24.23 -10.55
CA GLU A 50 22.86 24.12 -12.00
C GLU A 50 21.53 23.47 -12.41
N LYS A 51 20.62 23.25 -11.44
CA LYS A 51 19.31 22.63 -11.68
C LYS A 51 18.23 23.42 -10.96
N TRP A 52 17.46 24.16 -11.75
CA TRP A 52 16.30 24.94 -11.30
C TRP A 52 15.39 24.16 -10.33
N SER A 53 15.19 22.86 -10.58
CA SER A 53 14.67 21.90 -9.61
C SER A 53 15.66 20.75 -9.47
N THR A 54 16.30 20.60 -8.31
CA THR A 54 17.30 19.54 -8.09
C THR A 54 16.71 18.14 -8.23
N ALA A 55 15.44 17.96 -7.87
CA ALA A 55 14.71 16.70 -8.03
C ALA A 55 14.12 16.48 -9.43
N SER A 56 14.39 17.41 -10.38
CA SER A 56 13.84 17.39 -11.74
C SER A 56 12.31 17.40 -11.79
N ASP A 57 11.67 18.01 -10.79
CA ASP A 57 10.21 18.15 -10.74
C ASP A 57 9.78 19.58 -11.13
N PRO A 58 8.48 19.90 -11.20
CA PRO A 58 8.01 21.15 -11.80
C PRO A 58 8.04 22.34 -10.83
N TYR A 59 8.71 22.20 -9.67
CA TYR A 59 8.82 23.26 -8.68
C TYR A 59 10.29 23.52 -8.37
N SER A 60 10.66 24.80 -8.38
CA SER A 60 12.04 25.21 -8.15
C SER A 60 12.48 24.93 -6.71
N ASP A 61 13.79 24.86 -6.49
CA ASP A 61 14.33 24.68 -5.14
C ASP A 61 13.93 25.88 -4.25
N PHE A 62 14.02 27.11 -4.76
CA PHE A 62 13.49 28.32 -4.12
C PHE A 62 11.98 28.28 -3.85
N GLU A 63 11.15 27.87 -4.82
CA GLU A 63 9.69 27.83 -4.67
C GLU A 63 9.30 26.90 -3.52
N LYS A 64 9.92 25.71 -3.47
CA LYS A 64 9.72 24.71 -2.42
C LYS A 64 10.05 25.25 -1.04
N VAL A 65 11.26 25.76 -0.83
CA VAL A 65 11.74 26.17 0.50
C VAL A 65 11.11 27.47 0.98
N THR A 66 10.64 28.33 0.06
CA THR A 66 10.00 29.59 0.44
C THR A 66 8.49 29.52 0.58
N GLY A 67 7.88 28.39 0.22
CA GLY A 67 6.43 28.20 0.25
C GLY A 67 5.70 28.91 -0.88
N ARG A 68 6.41 29.33 -1.94
CA ARG A 68 5.85 29.85 -3.19
C ARG A 68 5.50 28.70 -4.14
N ILE A 69 4.77 27.74 -3.60
CA ILE A 69 4.45 26.48 -4.24
C ILE A 69 2.97 26.18 -4.01
N ASP A 70 2.42 25.29 -4.83
CA ASP A 70 1.11 24.73 -4.55
C ASP A 70 1.05 24.15 -3.13
N LYS A 71 0.04 24.58 -2.37
CA LYS A 71 -0.15 24.19 -0.98
C LYS A 71 -0.52 22.72 -0.83
N ASN A 72 -1.02 22.09 -1.90
CA ASN A 72 -1.37 20.68 -1.92
C ASN A 72 -0.14 19.76 -2.07
N VAL A 73 1.04 20.28 -2.46
CA VAL A 73 2.29 19.51 -2.45
C VAL A 73 2.62 19.08 -1.01
N SER A 74 2.96 17.80 -0.85
CA SER A 74 3.24 17.18 0.46
C SER A 74 4.35 17.89 1.22
N PRO A 75 4.31 17.91 2.57
CA PRO A 75 5.33 18.58 3.40
C PRO A 75 6.76 18.11 3.13
N GLU A 76 6.97 16.81 2.95
CA GLU A 76 8.30 16.24 2.67
C GLU A 76 8.87 16.72 1.33
N ALA A 77 8.02 17.00 0.34
CA ALA A 77 8.43 17.45 -0.99
C ALA A 77 8.62 18.98 -1.08
N ARG A 78 8.55 19.69 0.07
CA ARG A 78 9.08 21.06 0.20
C ARG A 78 10.60 21.07 0.36
N HIS A 79 11.22 19.91 0.50
CA HIS A 79 12.67 19.76 0.44
C HIS A 79 13.12 19.68 -1.03
N PRO A 80 14.13 20.47 -1.47
CA PRO A 80 14.68 20.44 -2.84
C PRO A 80 15.00 19.03 -3.36
N LEU A 81 15.61 18.23 -2.49
CA LEU A 81 16.03 16.86 -2.79
C LEU A 81 14.92 15.80 -2.78
N VAL A 82 13.66 16.15 -2.45
CA VAL A 82 12.53 15.20 -2.48
C VAL A 82 11.62 15.56 -3.65
N ALA A 83 11.36 14.59 -4.52
CA ALA A 83 10.56 14.80 -5.72
C ALA A 83 9.07 15.00 -5.38
N ALA A 84 8.47 16.02 -5.97
CA ALA A 84 7.05 16.32 -5.92
C ALA A 84 6.34 15.78 -7.17
N TYR A 85 5.67 14.62 -7.07
CA TYR A 85 4.95 14.02 -8.20
C TYR A 85 3.75 13.17 -7.74
N PRO A 86 2.69 13.00 -8.58
CA PRO A 86 1.56 12.17 -8.24
C PRO A 86 1.88 10.67 -8.36
N ILE A 87 1.27 9.87 -7.48
CA ILE A 87 1.32 8.40 -7.56
C ILE A 87 -0.08 7.86 -7.32
N VAL A 88 -0.77 7.47 -8.39
CA VAL A 88 -2.18 7.10 -8.33
C VAL A 88 -2.37 5.60 -8.54
N HIS A 89 -3.26 5.00 -7.75
CA HIS A 89 -3.84 3.69 -8.01
C HIS A 89 -5.35 3.73 -7.71
N VAL A 90 -6.06 2.65 -8.01
CA VAL A 90 -7.50 2.53 -7.77
C VAL A 90 -7.75 1.61 -6.57
N ASP A 91 -8.58 2.06 -5.64
CA ASP A 91 -9.15 1.29 -4.54
C ASP A 91 -10.54 0.81 -4.94
N MET A 92 -10.83 -0.48 -4.77
CA MET A 92 -12.14 -1.07 -5.06
C MET A 92 -12.75 -1.49 -3.74
N GLU A 93 -13.90 -0.91 -3.39
CA GLU A 93 -14.51 -1.05 -2.06
C GLU A 93 -15.47 -2.26 -2.00
N ASN A 94 -16.18 -2.53 -3.09
CA ASN A 94 -17.08 -3.68 -3.23
C ASN A 94 -17.37 -3.99 -4.71
N ILE A 95 -17.91 -5.19 -4.95
CA ILE A 95 -18.38 -5.66 -6.26
C ILE A 95 -19.82 -6.19 -6.17
N ILE A 96 -20.51 -6.13 -7.30
CA ILE A 96 -21.77 -6.83 -7.57
C ILE A 96 -21.68 -7.57 -8.90
N LEU A 97 -22.07 -8.84 -8.88
CA LEU A 97 -22.11 -9.72 -10.03
C LEU A 97 -23.56 -10.07 -10.35
N SER A 98 -23.92 -10.05 -11.63
CA SER A 98 -25.26 -10.38 -12.13
C SER A 98 -25.20 -11.15 -13.44
N LYS A 99 -26.24 -11.92 -13.77
CA LYS A 99 -26.40 -12.50 -15.10
C LYS A 99 -26.71 -11.36 -16.09
N ASN A 100 -26.12 -11.37 -17.27
CA ASN A 100 -26.53 -10.46 -18.35
C ASN A 100 -27.87 -10.89 -18.93
N GLU A 101 -28.71 -9.93 -19.28
CA GLU A 101 -29.90 -10.16 -20.09
C GLU A 101 -29.49 -10.63 -21.50
N ASP A 102 -30.26 -11.56 -22.05
CA ASP A 102 -30.08 -12.09 -23.40
C ASP A 102 -31.38 -11.91 -24.22
N GLN A 103 -31.25 -11.83 -25.55
CA GLN A 103 -32.41 -11.63 -26.43
C GLN A 103 -33.39 -12.81 -26.42
N SER A 104 -32.94 -14.00 -26.00
CA SER A 104 -33.76 -15.20 -25.88
C SER A 104 -34.69 -15.18 -24.65
N THR A 105 -34.34 -14.41 -23.61
CA THR A 105 -35.09 -14.32 -22.36
C THR A 105 -35.95 -13.05 -22.38
N GLN A 106 -37.20 -13.18 -22.82
CA GLN A 106 -38.15 -12.06 -22.81
C GLN A 106 -38.62 -11.65 -21.40
N ASN A 107 -38.41 -12.51 -20.39
CA ASN A 107 -38.82 -12.26 -19.01
C ASN A 107 -37.74 -11.50 -18.23
N THR A 108 -38.00 -10.23 -17.94
CA THR A 108 -37.16 -9.38 -17.07
C THR A 108 -37.67 -9.30 -15.63
N ASP A 109 -38.84 -9.89 -15.31
CA ASP A 109 -39.50 -9.79 -14.00
C ASP A 109 -39.08 -10.92 -13.05
N SER A 110 -37.91 -11.52 -13.30
CA SER A 110 -37.37 -12.58 -12.44
C SER A 110 -36.87 -12.03 -11.10
N GLN A 111 -36.88 -12.86 -10.06
CA GLN A 111 -36.34 -12.50 -8.75
C GLN A 111 -34.86 -12.11 -8.86
N THR A 112 -34.40 -11.19 -8.00
CA THR A 112 -33.01 -10.75 -7.94
C THR A 112 -32.07 -11.93 -7.67
N ARG A 113 -31.13 -12.17 -8.59
CA ARG A 113 -30.09 -13.21 -8.50
C ARG A 113 -28.71 -12.59 -8.71
N THR A 114 -28.28 -11.79 -7.73
CA THR A 114 -26.98 -11.11 -7.75
C THR A 114 -26.11 -11.59 -6.58
N ILE A 115 -24.79 -11.46 -6.76
CA ILE A 115 -23.80 -11.73 -5.72
C ILE A 115 -23.09 -10.41 -5.41
N SER A 116 -23.23 -9.93 -4.18
CA SER A 116 -22.55 -8.73 -3.71
C SER A 116 -21.49 -9.12 -2.67
N LYS A 117 -20.26 -8.62 -2.84
CA LYS A 117 -19.14 -8.89 -1.95
C LYS A 117 -18.35 -7.61 -1.68
N ASN A 118 -17.83 -7.49 -0.47
CA ASN A 118 -16.81 -6.49 -0.17
C ASN A 118 -15.48 -6.89 -0.84
N THR A 119 -14.62 -5.90 -1.06
CA THR A 119 -13.27 -6.12 -1.58
C THR A 119 -12.23 -5.40 -0.73
N SER A 120 -11.01 -5.92 -0.74
CA SER A 120 -9.85 -5.28 -0.13
C SER A 120 -8.80 -5.06 -1.21
N THR A 121 -8.46 -3.80 -1.47
CA THR A 121 -7.45 -3.44 -2.48
C THR A 121 -6.16 -2.97 -1.84
N SER A 122 -5.02 -3.32 -2.44
CA SER A 122 -3.71 -2.86 -2.01
C SER A 122 -2.85 -2.51 -3.21
N ARG A 123 -2.19 -1.35 -3.16
CA ARG A 123 -1.12 -1.00 -4.11
C ARG A 123 -0.01 -2.04 -4.01
N THR A 124 0.45 -2.51 -5.14
CA THR A 124 1.47 -3.55 -5.23
C THR A 124 2.79 -2.98 -5.70
N HIS A 125 3.86 -3.71 -5.42
CA HIS A 125 5.13 -3.53 -6.06
C HIS A 125 5.72 -4.90 -6.36
N THR A 126 5.92 -5.20 -7.64
CA THR A 126 6.43 -6.50 -8.09
C THR A 126 7.84 -6.36 -8.61
N SER A 127 8.63 -7.40 -8.40
CA SER A 127 9.86 -7.58 -9.15
C SER A 127 9.56 -8.17 -10.51
N GLU A 128 9.56 -7.33 -11.55
CA GLU A 128 9.34 -7.78 -12.92
C GLU A 128 10.58 -8.50 -13.44
N VAL A 129 10.50 -9.83 -13.52
CA VAL A 129 11.52 -10.66 -14.15
C VAL A 129 11.29 -10.69 -15.66
N HIS A 130 12.08 -9.94 -16.43
CA HIS A 130 12.17 -10.16 -17.88
C HIS A 130 13.05 -11.39 -18.15
N GLY A 131 12.44 -12.58 -18.10
CA GLY A 131 13.08 -13.86 -18.48
C GLY A 131 13.44 -14.77 -17.28
N ASN A 132 13.25 -16.08 -17.45
CA ASN A 132 13.31 -17.17 -16.44
C ASN A 132 14.58 -17.24 -15.54
N ALA A 133 14.84 -16.24 -14.70
CA ALA A 133 15.93 -16.25 -13.73
C ALA A 133 15.37 -15.87 -12.34
N GLU A 134 14.96 -16.88 -11.58
CA GLU A 134 14.84 -16.75 -10.13
C GLU A 134 16.25 -16.64 -9.54
N VAL A 135 16.73 -15.41 -9.33
CA VAL A 135 17.97 -15.17 -8.61
C VAL A 135 17.63 -14.82 -7.17
N HIS A 136 17.37 -15.85 -6.36
CA HIS A 136 17.40 -15.72 -4.90
C HIS A 136 18.85 -15.81 -4.42
N ALA A 137 19.62 -14.73 -4.56
CA ALA A 137 20.90 -14.59 -3.86
C ALA A 137 20.64 -13.84 -2.54
N SER A 138 20.66 -14.56 -1.43
CA SER A 138 20.55 -13.96 -0.10
C SER A 138 21.87 -13.34 0.34
N PHE A 139 21.91 -12.03 0.65
CA PHE A 139 23.03 -11.36 1.30
C PHE A 139 22.87 -11.36 2.83
N PHE A 140 22.58 -12.53 3.43
CA PHE A 140 22.37 -12.66 4.88
C PHE A 140 23.53 -12.08 5.70
N ASP A 141 24.76 -12.16 5.19
CA ASP A 141 25.96 -11.66 5.87
C ASP A 141 26.02 -10.13 6.00
N ILE A 142 25.17 -9.37 5.27
CA ILE A 142 25.25 -7.92 5.13
C ILE A 142 23.96 -7.18 5.56
N GLY A 143 22.88 -7.93 5.85
CA GLY A 143 21.63 -7.40 6.40
C GLY A 143 20.59 -6.92 5.37
N GLY A 144 20.67 -7.39 4.11
CA GLY A 144 19.70 -7.08 3.05
C GLY A 144 19.45 -8.24 2.07
N SER A 145 18.44 -8.12 1.22
CA SER A 145 18.06 -9.12 0.20
C SER A 145 18.05 -8.55 -1.22
N VAL A 146 18.07 -9.42 -2.24
CA VAL A 146 18.05 -9.05 -3.66
C VAL A 146 16.78 -9.52 -4.33
N SER A 147 16.25 -8.68 -5.22
CA SER A 147 15.17 -9.03 -6.15
C SER A 147 15.60 -8.82 -7.61
N ALA A 148 14.95 -9.53 -8.53
CA ALA A 148 15.32 -9.59 -9.95
C ALA A 148 15.07 -8.28 -10.74
N GLY A 149 14.38 -7.29 -10.17
CA GLY A 149 14.06 -6.03 -10.81
C GLY A 149 12.96 -5.29 -10.06
N PHE A 150 12.66 -4.05 -10.44
CA PHE A 150 11.55 -3.26 -9.90
C PHE A 150 10.94 -2.38 -11.00
N SER A 151 9.62 -2.44 -11.19
CA SER A 151 8.95 -1.63 -12.20
C SER A 151 8.42 -0.30 -11.66
N ASN A 152 8.23 0.68 -12.54
CA ASN A 152 7.65 1.99 -12.22
C ASN A 152 6.12 2.01 -12.44
N SER A 153 5.49 0.85 -12.66
CA SER A 153 4.05 0.75 -12.94
C SER A 153 3.20 1.04 -11.71
N ASN A 154 2.03 1.64 -11.91
CA ASN A 154 1.02 1.73 -10.86
C ASN A 154 0.07 0.55 -11.01
N SER A 155 0.19 -0.44 -10.12
CA SER A 155 -0.75 -1.55 -10.06
C SER A 155 -1.30 -1.71 -8.65
N SER A 156 -2.50 -2.26 -8.59
CA SER A 156 -3.14 -2.65 -7.33
C SER A 156 -3.86 -3.97 -7.51
N THR A 157 -3.81 -4.79 -6.47
CA THR A 157 -4.46 -6.10 -6.41
C THR A 157 -5.70 -6.00 -5.55
N VAL A 158 -6.82 -6.51 -6.06
CA VAL A 158 -8.10 -6.60 -5.37
C VAL A 158 -8.32 -8.04 -4.91
N ALA A 159 -8.56 -8.23 -3.62
CA ALA A 159 -9.04 -9.49 -3.07
C ALA A 159 -10.56 -9.40 -2.80
N ILE A 160 -11.33 -10.36 -3.30
CA ILE A 160 -12.77 -10.46 -3.10
C ILE A 160 -13.05 -11.27 -1.83
N ASP A 161 -13.95 -10.77 -0.99
CA ASP A 161 -14.32 -11.45 0.25
C ASP A 161 -14.87 -12.87 -0.02
N HIS A 162 -14.26 -13.85 0.66
CA HIS A 162 -14.62 -15.26 0.58
C HIS A 162 -15.58 -15.68 1.71
N SER A 163 -15.85 -14.79 2.68
CA SER A 163 -16.72 -15.09 3.80
C SER A 163 -18.19 -15.27 3.39
N LEU A 164 -18.94 -16.02 4.20
CA LEU A 164 -20.34 -16.36 3.94
C LEU A 164 -21.20 -15.09 3.81
N SER A 165 -21.91 -14.94 2.69
CA SER A 165 -22.78 -13.78 2.42
C SER A 165 -24.21 -14.13 1.99
N LEU A 166 -24.47 -15.38 1.59
CA LEU A 166 -25.77 -15.86 1.12
C LEU A 166 -26.05 -17.23 1.73
N ALA A 167 -27.33 -17.59 1.88
CA ALA A 167 -27.72 -18.88 2.43
C ALA A 167 -27.36 -20.04 1.47
N GLY A 168 -26.95 -21.16 2.07
CA GLY A 168 -26.55 -22.39 1.38
C GLY A 168 -25.07 -22.42 0.94
N GLU A 169 -24.66 -23.54 0.34
CA GLU A 169 -23.31 -23.79 -0.21
C GLU A 169 -23.36 -23.89 -1.73
N ARG A 170 -24.02 -22.93 -2.36
CA ARG A 170 -24.16 -22.89 -3.81
C ARG A 170 -22.93 -22.26 -4.43
N THR A 171 -22.53 -22.78 -5.58
CA THR A 171 -21.59 -22.09 -6.48
C THR A 171 -22.16 -20.73 -6.90
N TRP A 172 -21.29 -19.85 -7.37
CA TRP A 172 -21.73 -18.56 -7.90
C TRP A 172 -22.63 -18.74 -9.13
N ALA A 173 -22.36 -19.73 -9.97
CA ALA A 173 -23.17 -20.07 -11.13
C ALA A 173 -24.60 -20.50 -10.72
N GLU A 174 -24.74 -21.38 -9.74
CA GLU A 174 -26.05 -21.82 -9.22
C GLU A 174 -26.82 -20.67 -8.59
N THR A 175 -26.13 -19.81 -7.83
CA THR A 175 -26.73 -18.64 -7.17
C THR A 175 -27.30 -17.66 -8.19
N MET A 176 -26.58 -17.40 -9.27
CA MET A 176 -26.98 -16.49 -10.33
C MET A 176 -27.89 -17.14 -11.39
N GLY A 177 -28.01 -18.47 -11.40
CA GLY A 177 -28.70 -19.23 -12.44
C GLY A 177 -27.99 -19.15 -13.80
N LEU A 178 -26.66 -19.21 -13.79
CA LEU A 178 -25.80 -19.09 -14.96
C LEU A 178 -25.58 -20.47 -15.59
N ASN A 179 -25.84 -20.60 -16.90
CA ASN A 179 -25.45 -21.76 -17.70
C ASN A 179 -24.14 -21.49 -18.48
N THR A 180 -23.59 -22.51 -19.15
CA THR A 180 -22.30 -22.43 -19.84
C THR A 180 -22.27 -21.49 -21.05
N ALA A 181 -23.43 -21.15 -21.62
CA ALA A 181 -23.57 -20.22 -22.74
C ALA A 181 -23.91 -18.79 -22.29
N ASP A 182 -24.27 -18.61 -21.02
CA ASP A 182 -24.58 -17.30 -20.45
C ASP A 182 -23.31 -16.46 -20.23
N THR A 183 -23.52 -15.16 -20.05
CA THR A 183 -22.48 -14.22 -19.62
C THR A 183 -22.87 -13.55 -18.31
N ALA A 184 -21.87 -13.22 -17.50
CA ALA A 184 -22.03 -12.45 -16.28
C ALA A 184 -21.56 -11.02 -16.48
N ARG A 185 -22.10 -10.09 -15.69
CA ARG A 185 -21.71 -8.70 -15.62
C ARG A 185 -21.21 -8.35 -14.23
N LEU A 186 -20.19 -7.48 -14.22
CA LEU A 186 -19.61 -6.89 -13.02
C LEU A 186 -19.95 -5.41 -12.94
N ASN A 187 -20.29 -4.95 -11.74
CA ASN A 187 -20.20 -3.54 -11.36
C ASN A 187 -19.45 -3.43 -10.04
N ALA A 188 -18.80 -2.30 -9.80
CA ALA A 188 -18.00 -2.09 -8.60
C ALA A 188 -18.01 -0.62 -8.20
N ASN A 189 -17.77 -0.38 -6.91
CA ASN A 189 -17.51 0.95 -6.39
C ASN A 189 -16.01 1.15 -6.21
N ILE A 190 -15.48 2.23 -6.79
CA ILE A 190 -14.05 2.53 -6.78
C ILE A 190 -13.75 3.97 -6.34
N ARG A 191 -12.50 4.19 -5.91
CA ARG A 191 -11.90 5.51 -5.71
C ARG A 191 -10.47 5.51 -6.22
N TYR A 192 -10.03 6.63 -6.79
CA TYR A 192 -8.61 6.85 -7.03
C TYR A 192 -7.94 7.27 -5.73
N VAL A 193 -6.71 6.82 -5.51
CA VAL A 193 -5.92 7.11 -4.32
C VAL A 193 -4.57 7.68 -4.74
N ASN A 194 -4.25 8.89 -4.29
CA ASN A 194 -2.95 9.50 -4.54
C ASN A 194 -2.03 9.31 -3.33
N THR A 195 -1.03 8.45 -3.49
CA THR A 195 -0.01 8.12 -2.48
C THR A 195 1.31 8.87 -2.70
N GLY A 196 1.36 9.74 -3.72
CA GLY A 196 2.53 10.52 -4.10
C GLY A 196 2.71 11.76 -3.23
N THR A 197 3.34 12.78 -3.83
CA THR A 197 3.74 14.03 -3.17
C THR A 197 3.22 15.29 -3.86
N ALA A 198 2.58 15.17 -5.04
CA ALA A 198 1.92 16.28 -5.73
C ALA A 198 0.49 15.93 -6.15
N PRO A 199 -0.41 16.93 -6.30
CA PRO A 199 -1.80 16.70 -6.68
C PRO A 199 -2.02 16.55 -8.18
N ILE A 200 -3.26 16.18 -8.52
CA ILE A 200 -3.80 16.13 -9.87
C ILE A 200 -5.06 17.01 -9.97
N TYR A 201 -5.21 17.73 -11.08
CA TYR A 201 -6.27 18.74 -11.26
C TYR A 201 -7.32 18.41 -12.32
N ASN A 202 -6.91 17.98 -13.51
CA ASN A 202 -7.81 17.97 -14.68
C ASN A 202 -7.87 16.66 -15.47
N VAL A 203 -7.02 15.67 -15.16
CA VAL A 203 -7.01 14.36 -15.81
C VAL A 203 -6.86 13.27 -14.76
N LEU A 204 -7.70 12.24 -14.79
CA LEU A 204 -7.45 11.01 -14.01
C LEU A 204 -6.85 9.94 -14.93
N PRO A 205 -5.89 9.15 -14.43
CA PRO A 205 -5.22 8.14 -15.23
C PRO A 205 -6.20 7.05 -15.70
N THR A 206 -5.94 6.49 -16.88
CA THR A 206 -6.71 5.35 -17.39
C THR A 206 -6.33 4.10 -16.60
N THR A 207 -7.33 3.28 -16.25
CA THR A 207 -7.10 2.02 -15.51
C THR A 207 -7.65 0.83 -16.27
N SER A 208 -6.86 -0.22 -16.43
CA SER A 208 -7.32 -1.51 -16.95
C SER A 208 -7.73 -2.41 -15.79
N LEU A 209 -8.96 -2.95 -15.83
CA LEU A 209 -9.40 -4.01 -14.93
C LEU A 209 -9.07 -5.36 -15.56
N VAL A 210 -8.24 -6.16 -14.89
CA VAL A 210 -7.65 -7.38 -15.43
C VAL A 210 -7.99 -8.60 -14.56
N LEU A 211 -8.43 -9.68 -15.20
CA LEU A 211 -8.56 -11.01 -14.62
C LEU A 211 -7.32 -11.87 -14.93
N GLY A 212 -6.87 -12.64 -13.94
CA GLY A 212 -5.72 -13.52 -14.10
C GLY A 212 -4.45 -12.74 -14.46
N LYS A 213 -3.71 -13.22 -15.48
CA LYS A 213 -2.45 -12.59 -15.90
C LYS A 213 -2.68 -11.38 -16.81
N ASN A 214 -3.52 -11.50 -17.83
CA ASN A 214 -3.61 -10.52 -18.92
C ASN A 214 -5.01 -10.42 -19.58
N GLN A 215 -6.07 -10.90 -18.94
CA GLN A 215 -7.42 -10.80 -19.49
C GLN A 215 -8.08 -9.48 -19.08
N THR A 216 -7.94 -8.44 -19.90
CA THR A 216 -8.59 -7.13 -19.64
C THR A 216 -10.10 -7.26 -19.80
N LEU A 217 -10.84 -7.02 -18.71
CA LEU A 217 -12.30 -7.02 -18.67
C LEU A 217 -12.88 -5.65 -19.00
N ALA A 218 -12.20 -4.57 -18.61
CA ALA A 218 -12.65 -3.20 -18.85
C ALA A 218 -11.50 -2.20 -18.85
N THR A 219 -11.72 -1.08 -19.54
CA THR A 219 -10.88 0.12 -19.49
C THR A 219 -11.67 1.25 -18.85
N ILE A 220 -11.24 1.68 -17.67
CA ILE A 220 -11.88 2.70 -16.84
C ILE A 220 -11.24 4.04 -17.18
N LYS A 221 -12.07 4.97 -17.66
CA LYS A 221 -11.67 6.34 -17.97
C LYS A 221 -12.60 7.32 -17.27
N ALA A 222 -12.03 8.31 -16.59
CA ALA A 222 -12.79 9.48 -16.19
C ALA A 222 -12.93 10.45 -17.37
N LYS A 223 -13.98 11.26 -17.37
CA LYS A 223 -14.13 12.34 -18.35
C LYS A 223 -13.06 13.41 -18.07
N GLU A 224 -12.18 13.65 -19.04
CA GLU A 224 -11.14 14.68 -18.94
C GLU A 224 -11.76 16.06 -18.71
N ASN A 225 -11.08 16.90 -17.93
CA ASN A 225 -11.50 18.26 -17.56
C ASN A 225 -12.86 18.36 -16.84
N GLN A 226 -13.41 17.24 -16.35
CA GLN A 226 -14.67 17.18 -15.59
C GLN A 226 -14.46 16.61 -14.17
N LEU A 227 -13.23 16.73 -13.64
CA LEU A 227 -12.98 16.36 -12.25
C LEU A 227 -13.79 17.28 -11.31
N SER A 228 -14.52 16.67 -10.39
CA SER A 228 -15.35 17.40 -9.41
C SER A 228 -14.55 17.99 -8.25
N GLN A 229 -13.29 17.55 -8.07
CA GLN A 229 -12.37 18.00 -7.04
C GLN A 229 -10.92 17.65 -7.40
N ILE A 230 -9.97 18.28 -6.71
CA ILE A 230 -8.53 17.96 -6.78
C ILE A 230 -8.29 16.56 -6.17
N LEU A 231 -7.41 15.77 -6.78
CA LEU A 231 -6.88 14.54 -6.18
C LEU A 231 -5.52 14.85 -5.51
N ALA A 232 -5.60 15.29 -4.25
CA ALA A 232 -4.44 15.67 -3.45
C ALA A 232 -3.66 14.47 -2.90
N PRO A 233 -2.36 14.62 -2.55
CA PRO A 233 -1.59 13.59 -1.86
C PRO A 233 -2.24 13.09 -0.57
N ASN A 234 -2.07 11.79 -0.29
CA ASN A 234 -2.68 11.08 0.84
C ASN A 234 -4.21 11.21 0.90
N ASN A 235 -4.87 11.34 -0.25
CA ASN A 235 -6.31 11.52 -0.34
C ASN A 235 -6.94 10.70 -1.47
N TYR A 236 -8.27 10.77 -1.56
CA TYR A 236 -9.11 9.98 -2.45
C TYR A 236 -9.90 10.86 -3.41
N TYR A 237 -10.17 10.33 -4.60
CA TYR A 237 -11.17 10.87 -5.53
C TYR A 237 -12.24 9.80 -5.83
N PRO A 238 -13.52 10.07 -5.52
CA PRO A 238 -14.02 11.18 -4.71
C PRO A 238 -13.53 11.09 -3.26
N SER A 239 -13.56 12.20 -2.52
CA SER A 239 -13.21 12.23 -1.09
C SER A 239 -14.01 11.21 -0.28
N LYS A 240 -13.45 10.61 0.79
CA LYS A 240 -14.09 9.54 1.58
C LYS A 240 -15.43 9.93 2.23
N ASN A 241 -15.74 11.22 2.36
CA ASN A 241 -17.05 11.74 2.82
C ASN A 241 -18.12 11.83 1.72
N LEU A 242 -17.76 11.58 0.47
CA LEU A 242 -18.66 11.52 -0.69
C LEU A 242 -18.85 10.08 -1.15
N ALA A 243 -19.90 9.82 -1.94
CA ALA A 243 -20.12 8.51 -2.55
C ALA A 243 -18.94 8.12 -3.48
N PRO A 244 -18.60 6.81 -3.58
CA PRO A 244 -17.59 6.33 -4.52
C PRO A 244 -18.09 6.39 -5.97
N ILE A 245 -17.19 6.16 -6.93
CA ILE A 245 -17.56 6.04 -8.35
C ILE A 245 -18.04 4.61 -8.61
N ALA A 246 -19.26 4.47 -9.14
CA ALA A 246 -19.71 3.20 -9.71
C ALA A 246 -19.15 3.06 -11.14
N LEU A 247 -18.58 1.91 -11.49
CA LEU A 247 -18.05 1.66 -12.84
C LEU A 247 -19.14 1.78 -13.91
N ASN A 248 -20.33 1.26 -13.61
CA ASN A 248 -21.56 1.57 -14.35
C ASN A 248 -22.40 2.52 -13.50
N ALA A 249 -22.22 3.82 -13.69
CA ALA A 249 -23.01 4.85 -13.05
C ALA A 249 -24.48 4.77 -13.53
N GLN A 250 -25.42 5.06 -12.63
CA GLN A 250 -26.86 4.93 -12.91
C GLN A 250 -27.36 5.89 -13.99
N ASP A 251 -26.68 7.03 -14.15
CA ASP A 251 -26.99 8.12 -15.05
C ASP A 251 -26.09 8.16 -16.30
N ASP A 252 -25.16 7.21 -16.45
CA ASP A 252 -24.29 7.11 -17.62
C ASP A 252 -24.75 6.02 -18.59
N PHE A 253 -25.63 6.41 -19.52
CA PHE A 253 -26.10 5.56 -20.63
C PHE A 253 -24.98 5.12 -21.58
N SER A 254 -23.78 5.70 -21.47
CA SER A 254 -22.61 5.36 -22.30
C SER A 254 -21.63 4.44 -21.58
N SER A 255 -21.89 4.04 -20.33
CA SER A 255 -20.98 3.12 -19.62
C SER A 255 -21.06 1.71 -20.22
N THR A 256 -19.90 1.17 -20.59
CA THR A 256 -19.80 -0.14 -21.24
C THR A 256 -19.96 -1.25 -20.19
N PRO A 257 -20.91 -2.19 -20.36
CA PRO A 257 -21.07 -3.32 -19.45
C PRO A 257 -19.79 -4.15 -19.34
N ILE A 258 -19.27 -4.29 -18.12
CA ILE A 258 -18.10 -5.14 -17.84
C ILE A 258 -18.56 -6.59 -17.83
N THR A 259 -18.34 -7.29 -18.95
CA THR A 259 -18.87 -8.63 -19.19
C THR A 259 -17.79 -9.70 -19.08
N MET A 260 -18.16 -10.86 -18.54
CA MET A 260 -17.34 -12.06 -18.47
C MET A 260 -18.10 -13.23 -19.11
N ASN A 261 -17.40 -14.03 -19.90
CA ASN A 261 -17.93 -15.34 -20.29
C ASN A 261 -17.91 -16.31 -19.10
N TYR A 262 -18.59 -17.46 -19.24
CA TYR A 262 -18.69 -18.45 -18.17
C TYR A 262 -17.34 -18.91 -17.61
N ASN A 263 -16.33 -19.14 -18.47
CA ASN A 263 -15.00 -19.59 -18.03
C ASN A 263 -14.25 -18.51 -17.22
N GLN A 264 -14.35 -17.25 -17.65
CA GLN A 264 -13.79 -16.12 -16.91
C GLN A 264 -14.49 -15.92 -15.57
N PHE A 265 -15.81 -16.12 -15.53
CA PHE A 265 -16.58 -16.07 -14.29
C PHE A 265 -16.16 -17.16 -13.29
N LEU A 266 -15.94 -18.39 -13.76
CA LEU A 266 -15.42 -19.48 -12.91
C LEU A 266 -13.97 -19.22 -12.46
N GLU A 267 -13.14 -18.62 -13.32
CA GLU A 267 -11.79 -18.20 -12.93
C GLU A 267 -11.84 -17.11 -11.85
N LEU A 268 -12.77 -16.16 -11.93
CA LEU A 268 -12.98 -15.15 -10.89
C LEU A 268 -13.47 -15.78 -9.58
N GLU A 269 -14.42 -16.72 -9.63
CA GLU A 269 -14.89 -17.46 -8.45
C GLU A 269 -13.74 -18.22 -7.78
N LYS A 270 -12.87 -18.86 -8.57
CA LYS A 270 -11.71 -19.62 -8.08
C LYS A 270 -10.59 -18.74 -7.54
N THR A 271 -10.23 -17.67 -8.25
CA THR A 271 -9.09 -16.83 -7.84
C THR A 271 -9.47 -15.80 -6.79
N LYS A 272 -10.74 -15.36 -6.78
CA LYS A 272 -11.27 -14.24 -5.97
C LYS A 272 -10.35 -13.02 -6.02
N GLN A 273 -9.74 -12.78 -7.18
CA GLN A 273 -8.71 -11.77 -7.36
C GLN A 273 -8.88 -11.03 -8.69
N LEU A 274 -8.71 -9.71 -8.65
CA LEU A 274 -8.62 -8.85 -9.83
C LEU A 274 -7.38 -7.96 -9.72
N ARG A 275 -6.92 -7.42 -10.84
CA ARG A 275 -5.82 -6.44 -10.88
C ARG A 275 -6.30 -5.15 -11.57
N LEU A 276 -5.86 -4.02 -11.05
CA LEU A 276 -6.14 -2.69 -11.57
C LEU A 276 -4.81 -2.03 -11.95
N ASP A 277 -4.52 -2.02 -13.25
CA ASP A 277 -3.30 -1.46 -13.83
C ASP A 277 -3.57 -0.03 -14.29
N THR A 278 -2.99 0.95 -13.61
CA THR A 278 -3.22 2.39 -13.81
C THR A 278 -2.03 3.02 -14.54
N ASP A 279 -2.28 3.82 -15.56
CA ASP A 279 -1.21 4.54 -16.27
C ASP A 279 -0.66 5.74 -15.46
N GLN A 280 0.28 6.48 -16.05
CA GLN A 280 0.90 7.68 -15.47
C GLN A 280 0.47 8.97 -16.20
N VAL A 281 -0.74 9.01 -16.76
CA VAL A 281 -1.27 10.20 -17.45
C VAL A 281 -2.04 11.06 -16.46
N TYR A 282 -1.43 12.15 -16.00
CA TYR A 282 -1.94 12.96 -14.89
C TYR A 282 -2.35 14.39 -15.25
N GLY A 283 -2.19 14.79 -16.51
CA GLY A 283 -2.60 16.11 -16.99
C GLY A 283 -1.68 17.25 -16.56
N ASN A 284 -2.28 18.44 -16.40
CA ASN A 284 -1.55 19.68 -16.19
C ASN A 284 -1.11 19.91 -14.73
N ILE A 285 -0.11 20.77 -14.58
CA ILE A 285 0.53 21.09 -13.31
C ILE A 285 0.10 22.49 -12.85
N ALA A 286 -0.08 22.68 -11.54
CA ALA A 286 -0.30 24.01 -10.98
C ALA A 286 1.02 24.65 -10.55
N THR A 287 1.48 25.65 -11.29
CA THR A 287 2.77 26.32 -11.08
C THR A 287 2.57 27.70 -10.45
N TYR A 288 3.61 28.21 -9.79
CA TYR A 288 3.58 29.55 -9.20
C TYR A 288 3.97 30.60 -10.26
N ASN A 289 3.20 31.68 -10.32
CA ASN A 289 3.49 32.80 -11.21
C ASN A 289 4.10 33.96 -10.40
N PHE A 290 5.36 34.30 -10.70
CA PHE A 290 6.10 35.38 -10.04
C PHE A 290 5.55 36.79 -10.30
N GLU A 291 4.82 37.03 -11.39
CA GLU A 291 4.23 38.34 -11.71
C GLU A 291 3.09 38.72 -10.77
N ASN A 292 2.26 37.74 -10.37
CA ASN A 292 1.05 37.98 -9.58
C ASN A 292 1.03 37.24 -8.23
N GLY A 293 2.03 36.41 -7.96
CA GLY A 293 2.20 35.67 -6.72
C GLY A 293 1.13 34.59 -6.46
N ARG A 294 0.54 34.01 -7.52
CA ARG A 294 -0.52 33.01 -7.43
C ARG A 294 -0.10 31.69 -8.06
N VAL A 295 -0.63 30.61 -7.49
CA VAL A 295 -0.56 29.26 -8.05
C VAL A 295 -1.80 29.01 -8.91
N ARG A 296 -1.61 28.57 -10.15
CA ARG A 296 -2.70 28.22 -11.08
C ARG A 296 -2.29 27.03 -11.94
N VAL A 297 -3.27 26.24 -12.38
CA VAL A 297 -3.05 25.21 -13.39
C VAL A 297 -2.54 25.88 -14.66
N ASP A 298 -1.33 25.52 -15.07
CA ASP A 298 -0.69 25.99 -16.28
C ASP A 298 -0.89 24.95 -17.40
N THR A 299 -1.58 25.37 -18.46
CA THR A 299 -1.84 24.52 -19.62
C THR A 299 -0.58 24.19 -20.42
N GLY A 300 0.50 24.98 -20.25
CA GLY A 300 1.81 24.73 -20.86
C GLY A 300 2.69 23.75 -20.09
N SER A 301 2.30 23.36 -18.87
CA SER A 301 3.06 22.43 -18.02
C SER A 301 2.29 21.13 -17.83
N ASN A 302 2.89 19.98 -18.18
CA ASN A 302 2.25 18.66 -18.09
C ASN A 302 3.13 17.63 -17.36
N TRP A 303 2.52 16.79 -16.53
CA TRP A 303 3.25 15.76 -15.78
C TRP A 303 4.02 14.77 -16.67
N SER A 304 3.51 14.48 -17.87
CA SER A 304 4.17 13.57 -18.81
C SER A 304 5.54 14.04 -19.28
N GLU A 305 5.81 15.35 -19.19
CA GLU A 305 7.09 15.96 -19.58
C GLU A 305 8.12 15.94 -18.45
N VAL A 306 7.69 15.62 -17.22
CA VAL A 306 8.48 15.75 -15.99
C VAL A 306 8.79 14.39 -15.36
N LEU A 307 7.82 13.46 -15.37
CA LEU A 307 7.97 12.14 -14.76
C LEU A 307 9.20 11.35 -15.26
N PRO A 308 9.54 11.34 -16.57
CA PRO A 308 10.73 10.62 -17.05
C PRO A 308 12.03 11.09 -16.38
N GLN A 309 12.22 12.40 -16.22
CA GLN A 309 13.43 13.00 -15.65
C GLN A 309 13.51 12.74 -14.15
N ILE A 310 12.38 12.82 -13.44
CA ILE A 310 12.31 12.40 -12.03
C ILE A 310 12.75 10.94 -11.92
N GLN A 311 12.22 10.04 -12.75
CA GLN A 311 12.56 8.61 -12.70
C GLN A 311 14.04 8.33 -12.97
N GLU A 312 14.65 9.09 -13.88
CA GLU A 312 16.02 8.92 -14.36
C GLU A 312 17.08 9.48 -13.39
N THR A 313 16.73 10.50 -12.60
CA THR A 313 17.69 11.29 -11.79
C THR A 313 17.55 11.09 -10.27
N THR A 314 16.66 10.20 -9.83
CA THR A 314 16.37 9.97 -8.40
C THR A 314 16.62 8.53 -7.98
N ALA A 315 16.95 8.34 -6.69
CA ALA A 315 16.83 7.05 -6.02
C ALA A 315 15.38 6.88 -5.54
N ARG A 316 14.79 5.71 -5.78
CA ARG A 316 13.47 5.34 -5.32
C ARG A 316 13.55 4.50 -4.04
N ILE A 317 12.78 4.89 -3.04
CA ILE A 317 12.58 4.12 -1.81
C ILE A 317 11.09 3.83 -1.65
N ILE A 318 10.74 2.57 -1.41
CA ILE A 318 9.38 2.14 -1.08
C ILE A 318 9.39 1.63 0.35
N PHE A 319 8.53 2.19 1.19
CA PHE A 319 8.48 1.91 2.62
C PHE A 319 7.06 1.56 3.05
N ASN A 320 6.93 0.58 3.95
CA ASN A 320 5.62 0.11 4.44
C ASN A 320 5.35 0.36 5.93
N GLY A 321 6.21 1.11 6.64
CA GLY A 321 6.03 1.32 8.08
C GLY A 321 4.76 2.08 8.46
N LYS A 322 4.10 2.74 7.50
CA LYS A 322 2.77 3.34 7.70
C LYS A 322 1.67 2.36 7.31
N ASP A 323 1.04 1.76 8.32
CA ASP A 323 -0.10 0.84 8.15
C ASP A 323 0.19 -0.36 7.24
N LEU A 324 1.43 -0.81 7.05
CA LEU A 324 1.81 -1.89 6.13
C LEU A 324 1.48 -1.65 4.64
N ASN A 325 1.05 -0.44 4.27
CA ASN A 325 0.77 -0.07 2.88
C ASN A 325 2.06 0.44 2.21
N LEU A 326 2.30 0.06 0.96
CA LEU A 326 3.49 0.49 0.21
C LEU A 326 3.39 1.97 -0.17
N VAL A 327 4.33 2.79 0.34
CA VAL A 327 4.46 4.21 0.01
C VAL A 327 5.78 4.45 -0.70
N GLU A 328 5.72 4.96 -1.93
CA GLU A 328 6.89 5.27 -2.75
C GLU A 328 7.31 6.74 -2.57
N ARG A 329 8.62 6.98 -2.44
CA ARG A 329 9.24 8.31 -2.53
C ARG A 329 10.47 8.26 -3.42
N ARG A 330 10.78 9.40 -4.04
CA ARG A 330 11.98 9.59 -4.87
C ARG A 330 12.81 10.74 -4.34
N ILE A 331 14.11 10.50 -4.22
CA ILE A 331 15.08 11.42 -3.64
C ILE A 331 16.16 11.70 -4.68
N ALA A 332 16.47 12.97 -4.91
CA ALA A 332 17.54 13.39 -5.79
C ALA A 332 18.87 12.76 -5.33
N ALA A 333 19.53 12.06 -6.24
CA ALA A 333 20.74 11.30 -5.95
C ALA A 333 21.72 11.38 -7.11
N VAL A 334 23.01 11.56 -6.82
CA VAL A 334 24.05 11.75 -7.84
C VAL A 334 24.06 10.60 -8.83
N ASN A 335 24.16 10.92 -10.13
CA ASN A 335 24.53 9.95 -11.15
C ASN A 335 26.01 10.18 -11.52
N PRO A 336 26.94 9.28 -11.15
CA PRO A 336 28.37 9.49 -11.37
C PRO A 336 28.77 9.63 -12.85
N SER A 337 27.96 9.12 -13.78
CA SER A 337 28.24 9.18 -15.22
C SER A 337 27.63 10.39 -15.92
N ASP A 338 26.86 11.22 -15.22
CA ASP A 338 26.19 12.40 -15.80
C ASP A 338 26.74 13.68 -15.14
N PRO A 339 27.47 14.54 -15.87
CA PRO A 339 28.07 15.74 -15.30
C PRO A 339 27.08 16.65 -14.57
N LEU A 340 25.88 16.86 -15.13
CA LEU A 340 24.88 17.71 -14.49
C LEU A 340 24.42 17.10 -13.16
N GLU A 341 24.20 15.79 -13.13
CA GLU A 341 23.73 15.12 -11.92
C GLU A 341 24.82 14.97 -10.84
N THR A 342 26.11 15.15 -11.18
CA THR A 342 27.20 15.21 -10.19
C THR A 342 27.28 16.54 -9.43
N THR A 343 26.60 17.59 -9.92
CA THR A 343 26.49 18.87 -9.21
C THR A 343 25.54 18.79 -8.00
N LYS A 344 24.73 17.74 -7.91
CA LYS A 344 23.78 17.54 -6.81
C LYS A 344 24.50 17.19 -5.50
N PRO A 345 23.93 17.54 -4.35
CA PRO A 345 24.48 17.12 -3.06
C PRO A 345 24.51 15.59 -2.93
N ASP A 346 25.55 15.09 -2.26
CA ASP A 346 25.59 13.71 -1.80
C ASP A 346 24.36 13.37 -0.97
N MET A 347 23.62 12.33 -1.37
CA MET A 347 22.50 11.80 -0.60
C MET A 347 22.92 10.51 0.11
N THR A 348 22.75 10.46 1.43
CA THR A 348 22.99 9.24 2.21
C THR A 348 21.67 8.49 2.44
N LEU A 349 21.73 7.18 2.63
CA LEU A 349 20.54 6.39 2.93
C LEU A 349 19.86 6.88 4.22
N LYS A 350 20.64 7.19 5.27
CA LYS A 350 20.12 7.76 6.52
C LYS A 350 19.36 9.06 6.28
N GLU A 351 19.95 10.02 5.57
CA GLU A 351 19.31 11.32 5.34
C GLU A 351 18.07 11.20 4.44
N ALA A 352 18.12 10.35 3.42
CA ALA A 352 16.98 10.06 2.56
C ALA A 352 15.76 9.57 3.36
N LEU A 353 15.97 8.67 4.33
CA LEU A 353 14.90 8.19 5.21
C LEU A 353 14.31 9.30 6.08
N LYS A 354 15.16 10.20 6.59
CA LYS A 354 14.72 11.34 7.41
C LYS A 354 13.85 12.30 6.60
N ILE A 355 14.34 12.74 5.44
CA ILE A 355 13.65 13.78 4.65
C ILE A 355 12.43 13.25 3.88
N ALA A 356 12.45 12.00 3.42
CA ALA A 356 11.37 11.45 2.59
C ALA A 356 10.24 10.80 3.39
N PHE A 357 10.55 10.21 4.55
CA PHE A 357 9.59 9.46 5.37
C PHE A 357 9.45 9.97 6.80
N GLY A 358 10.26 10.94 7.22
CA GLY A 358 10.19 11.50 8.57
C GLY A 358 10.80 10.59 9.64
N PHE A 359 11.78 9.77 9.29
CA PHE A 359 12.63 9.15 10.32
C PHE A 359 13.31 10.23 11.16
N ASN A 360 13.52 9.97 12.43
CA ASN A 360 14.26 10.84 13.34
C ASN A 360 15.31 10.03 14.12
N GLU A 361 16.17 10.69 14.88
CA GLU A 361 17.25 10.03 15.61
C GLU A 361 17.34 10.45 17.08
N PRO A 362 16.24 10.28 17.87
CA PRO A 362 16.32 10.52 19.30
C PRO A 362 17.40 9.62 19.90
N ASN A 363 18.33 10.22 20.64
CA ASN A 363 19.45 9.53 21.28
C ASN A 363 20.40 8.79 20.29
N GLY A 364 20.44 9.21 19.03
CA GLY A 364 21.39 8.69 18.03
C GLY A 364 20.97 7.43 17.29
N ASN A 365 19.81 6.85 17.61
CA ASN A 365 19.25 5.69 16.91
C ASN A 365 18.18 6.12 15.92
N LEU A 366 18.30 5.73 14.65
CA LEU A 366 17.37 6.09 13.60
C LEU A 366 16.04 5.34 13.79
N GLN A 367 14.93 6.08 13.92
CA GLN A 367 13.62 5.55 14.25
C GLN A 367 12.52 6.12 13.36
N TYR A 368 11.47 5.34 13.11
CA TYR A 368 10.21 5.77 12.52
C TYR A 368 9.07 5.55 13.51
N GLN A 369 8.48 6.64 14.01
CA GLN A 369 7.37 6.60 14.97
C GLN A 369 7.63 5.69 16.19
N GLY A 370 8.88 5.68 16.67
CA GLY A 370 9.32 4.89 17.82
C GLY A 370 9.84 3.49 17.49
N LYS A 371 9.68 3.00 16.26
CA LYS A 371 10.29 1.75 15.78
C LYS A 371 11.70 2.00 15.27
N ASP A 372 12.66 1.20 15.71
CA ASP A 372 14.05 1.30 15.26
C ASP A 372 14.21 0.87 13.79
N ILE A 373 15.16 1.45 13.07
CA ILE A 373 15.44 1.06 11.68
C ILE A 373 15.77 -0.42 11.55
N THR A 374 16.31 -1.05 12.60
CA THR A 374 16.60 -2.49 12.65
C THR A 374 15.34 -3.36 12.69
N GLU A 375 14.16 -2.81 12.98
CA GLU A 375 12.87 -3.50 12.87
C GLU A 375 12.36 -3.60 11.43
N PHE A 376 13.06 -2.97 10.48
CA PHE A 376 12.75 -3.03 9.06
C PHE A 376 13.85 -3.76 8.29
N ASP A 377 13.47 -4.50 7.23
CA ASP A 377 14.40 -5.14 6.31
C ASP A 377 14.75 -4.23 5.13
N PHE A 378 15.89 -4.48 4.47
CA PHE A 378 16.28 -3.80 3.24
C PHE A 378 16.30 -4.81 2.09
N ASN A 379 15.65 -4.47 0.98
CA ASN A 379 15.59 -5.27 -0.23
C ASN A 379 15.95 -4.37 -1.42
N PHE A 380 16.82 -4.83 -2.30
CA PHE A 380 17.38 -4.05 -3.40
C PHE A 380 17.18 -4.78 -4.73
N ASP A 381 17.10 -4.05 -5.85
CA ASP A 381 17.26 -4.71 -7.14
C ASP A 381 18.73 -5.13 -7.32
N GLN A 382 18.98 -5.93 -8.35
CA GLN A 382 20.32 -6.45 -8.63
C GLN A 382 21.39 -5.35 -8.76
N GLN A 383 21.09 -4.25 -9.45
CA GLN A 383 22.06 -3.17 -9.68
C GLN A 383 22.35 -2.40 -8.38
N THR A 384 21.31 -2.02 -7.65
CA THR A 384 21.40 -1.37 -6.35
C THR A 384 22.13 -2.26 -5.36
N SER A 385 21.80 -3.55 -5.31
CA SER A 385 22.45 -4.51 -4.42
C SER A 385 23.94 -4.60 -4.67
N GLN A 386 24.37 -4.68 -5.93
CA GLN A 386 25.80 -4.77 -6.25
C GLN A 386 26.52 -3.47 -5.87
N ASN A 387 25.91 -2.31 -6.11
CA ASN A 387 26.45 -1.02 -5.73
C ASN A 387 26.61 -0.91 -4.20
N ILE A 388 25.56 -1.21 -3.42
CA ILE A 388 25.60 -1.17 -1.96
C ILE A 388 26.62 -2.16 -1.40
N LYS A 389 26.74 -3.36 -2.00
CA LYS A 389 27.76 -4.35 -1.62
C LYS A 389 29.18 -3.81 -1.82
N ASN A 390 29.44 -3.14 -2.94
CA ASN A 390 30.75 -2.54 -3.21
C ASN A 390 31.06 -1.43 -2.18
N GLN A 391 30.10 -0.54 -1.89
CA GLN A 391 30.28 0.49 -0.86
C GLN A 391 30.58 -0.12 0.52
N LEU A 392 29.88 -1.19 0.91
CA LEU A 392 30.11 -1.86 2.19
C LEU A 392 31.48 -2.51 2.27
N ALA A 393 31.96 -3.10 1.16
CA ALA A 393 33.32 -3.63 1.07
C ALA A 393 34.37 -2.52 1.21
N GLU A 394 34.19 -1.38 0.54
CA GLU A 394 35.09 -0.21 0.65
C GLU A 394 35.11 0.39 2.05
N LEU A 395 33.96 0.37 2.74
CA LEU A 395 33.82 0.84 4.12
C LEU A 395 34.33 -0.19 5.16
N ASN A 396 34.75 -1.38 4.74
CA ASN A 396 35.05 -2.52 5.61
C ASN A 396 33.90 -2.80 6.61
N ALA A 397 32.66 -2.64 6.16
CA ALA A 397 31.46 -2.78 6.98
C ALA A 397 30.71 -4.07 6.60
N THR A 398 30.39 -4.87 7.61
CA THR A 398 29.62 -6.11 7.45
C THR A 398 28.13 -5.92 7.75
N ASN A 399 27.71 -4.75 8.24
CA ASN A 399 26.32 -4.52 8.64
C ASN A 399 25.85 -3.13 8.21
N ILE A 400 24.91 -3.09 7.26
CA ILE A 400 24.38 -1.84 6.69
C ILE A 400 23.76 -0.91 7.75
N TYR A 401 23.10 -1.44 8.78
CA TYR A 401 22.40 -0.65 9.80
C TYR A 401 23.37 0.24 10.61
N THR A 402 24.65 -0.12 10.67
CA THR A 402 25.69 0.62 11.43
C THR A 402 26.36 1.75 10.63
N VAL A 403 26.11 1.80 9.32
CA VAL A 403 26.78 2.73 8.39
C VAL A 403 25.81 3.44 7.44
N LEU A 404 24.53 3.54 7.81
CA LEU A 404 23.48 4.18 6.99
C LEU A 404 23.81 5.62 6.59
N ASP A 405 24.58 6.34 7.41
CA ASP A 405 25.08 7.69 7.19
C ASP A 405 26.24 7.76 6.17
N LYS A 406 26.84 6.61 5.83
CA LYS A 406 27.96 6.51 4.89
C LYS A 406 27.55 5.90 3.55
N ILE A 407 26.44 5.15 3.51
CA ILE A 407 25.88 4.61 2.27
C ILE A 407 25.33 5.76 1.41
N LYS A 408 25.93 5.96 0.24
CA LYS A 408 25.54 6.96 -0.74
C LYS A 408 24.53 6.39 -1.72
N LEU A 409 23.48 7.15 -1.98
CA LEU A 409 22.48 6.81 -2.99
C LEU A 409 22.90 7.35 -4.35
N ASN A 410 22.62 6.58 -5.40
CA ASN A 410 22.75 7.03 -6.78
C ASN A 410 21.39 7.07 -7.48
N ALA A 411 21.30 7.88 -8.54
CA ALA A 411 20.13 7.89 -9.41
C ALA A 411 19.79 6.47 -9.90
N LYS A 412 18.50 6.21 -10.10
CA LYS A 412 17.91 4.92 -10.51
C LYS A 412 17.99 3.77 -9.51
N MET A 413 18.63 3.95 -8.35
CA MET A 413 18.56 2.94 -7.30
C MET A 413 17.11 2.69 -6.88
N ASN A 414 16.80 1.43 -6.54
CA ASN A 414 15.50 1.03 -6.02
C ASN A 414 15.67 0.25 -4.73
N ILE A 415 15.03 0.73 -3.67
CA ILE A 415 15.17 0.22 -2.32
C ILE A 415 13.76 -0.03 -1.76
N LEU A 416 13.53 -1.22 -1.24
CA LEU A 416 12.28 -1.62 -0.59
C LEU A 416 12.56 -1.93 0.89
N ILE A 417 11.84 -1.25 1.78
CA ILE A 417 11.99 -1.34 3.23
C ILE A 417 10.69 -1.80 3.86
N ARG A 418 10.72 -2.95 4.56
CA ARG A 418 9.49 -3.56 5.11
C ARG A 418 9.62 -3.93 6.58
N ASP A 419 8.51 -3.83 7.33
CA ASP A 419 8.44 -4.25 8.73
C ASP A 419 8.74 -5.77 8.83
N LYS A 420 9.76 -6.14 9.62
CA LYS A 420 10.28 -7.51 9.73
C LYS A 420 9.31 -8.49 10.38
N ARG A 421 8.28 -8.01 11.06
CA ARG A 421 7.31 -8.87 11.76
C ARG A 421 6.45 -9.70 10.80
N PHE A 422 6.40 -9.35 9.52
CA PHE A 422 5.42 -9.89 8.57
C PHE A 422 6.04 -10.69 7.43
N HIS A 423 5.28 -11.68 6.97
CA HIS A 423 5.49 -12.36 5.70
C HIS A 423 4.84 -11.56 4.57
N TYR A 424 5.50 -11.54 3.42
CA TYR A 424 5.08 -10.79 2.25
C TYR A 424 4.87 -11.72 1.06
N ASP A 425 3.80 -11.51 0.31
CA ASP A 425 3.59 -12.18 -0.96
C ASP A 425 4.48 -11.59 -2.08
N ARG A 426 4.35 -12.11 -3.30
CA ARG A 426 5.09 -11.60 -4.48
C ARG A 426 4.81 -10.13 -4.84
N ASN A 427 3.72 -9.58 -4.33
CA ASN A 427 3.30 -8.20 -4.53
C ASN A 427 3.77 -7.27 -3.41
N ASN A 428 4.52 -7.81 -2.44
CA ASN A 428 4.95 -7.15 -1.21
C ASN A 428 3.79 -6.70 -0.31
N ILE A 429 2.66 -7.40 -0.37
CA ILE A 429 1.54 -7.24 0.57
C ILE A 429 1.81 -8.12 1.80
N ALA A 430 1.61 -7.57 3.00
CA ALA A 430 1.70 -8.35 4.24
C ALA A 430 0.54 -9.38 4.30
N VAL A 431 0.87 -10.67 4.39
CA VAL A 431 -0.08 -11.79 4.33
C VAL A 431 0.03 -12.77 5.50
N GLY A 432 1.06 -12.64 6.32
CA GLY A 432 1.30 -13.50 7.47
C GLY A 432 2.30 -12.90 8.44
N ALA A 433 2.63 -13.66 9.48
CA ALA A 433 3.65 -13.37 10.46
C ALA A 433 4.08 -14.70 11.12
N ASP A 434 5.23 -14.70 11.77
CA ASP A 434 5.68 -15.84 12.56
C ASP A 434 4.68 -16.18 13.68
N GLU A 435 4.56 -17.47 14.03
CA GLU A 435 3.64 -17.90 15.08
C GLU A 435 3.89 -17.20 16.42
N SER A 436 5.14 -16.92 16.76
CA SER A 436 5.53 -16.23 17.99
C SER A 436 4.95 -14.81 18.04
N VAL A 437 5.02 -14.08 16.92
CA VAL A 437 4.48 -12.73 16.78
C VAL A 437 2.96 -12.75 16.91
N VAL A 438 2.29 -13.69 16.24
CA VAL A 438 0.82 -13.83 16.34
C VAL A 438 0.39 -14.21 17.74
N LYS A 439 1.06 -15.16 18.40
CA LYS A 439 0.77 -15.58 19.77
C LYS A 439 0.92 -14.44 20.78
N GLU A 440 2.03 -13.71 20.73
CA GLU A 440 2.27 -12.58 21.65
C GLU A 440 1.23 -11.47 21.46
N ALA A 441 0.83 -11.18 20.21
CA ALA A 441 -0.19 -10.17 19.91
C ALA A 441 -1.59 -10.48 20.45
N HIS A 442 -1.85 -11.74 20.84
CA HIS A 442 -3.13 -12.17 21.43
C HIS A 442 -3.01 -12.53 22.91
N ARG A 443 -1.83 -12.36 23.53
CA ARG A 443 -1.58 -12.76 24.92
C ARG A 443 -2.40 -11.94 25.91
N GLU A 444 -2.61 -10.65 25.62
CA GLU A 444 -3.39 -9.76 26.49
C GLU A 444 -4.91 -9.94 26.27
N VAL A 445 -5.46 -10.89 27.01
CA VAL A 445 -6.90 -11.16 27.05
C VAL A 445 -7.56 -10.27 28.10
N ILE A 446 -8.47 -9.39 27.67
CA ILE A 446 -9.21 -8.48 28.56
C ILE A 446 -10.37 -9.21 29.23
N ASN A 447 -11.06 -10.07 28.48
CA ASN A 447 -12.15 -10.89 28.99
C ASN A 447 -12.31 -12.17 28.17
N SER A 448 -12.73 -13.26 28.80
CA SER A 448 -13.07 -14.53 28.16
C SER A 448 -14.36 -15.07 28.72
N SER A 449 -15.27 -15.51 27.85
CA SER A 449 -16.56 -16.09 28.23
C SER A 449 -16.99 -17.15 27.22
N THR A 450 -18.07 -17.87 27.51
CA THR A 450 -18.69 -18.79 26.55
C THR A 450 -19.28 -18.08 25.32
N GLU A 451 -19.41 -16.75 25.35
CA GLU A 451 -19.85 -15.96 24.20
C GLU A 451 -18.71 -15.54 23.28
N GLY A 452 -17.47 -15.47 23.77
CA GLY A 452 -16.36 -14.92 23.01
C GLY A 452 -15.21 -14.39 23.85
N LEU A 453 -14.23 -13.82 23.13
CA LEU A 453 -13.04 -13.19 23.69
C LEU A 453 -13.01 -11.70 23.39
N LEU A 454 -12.55 -10.90 24.36
CA LEU A 454 -12.22 -9.50 24.18
C LEU A 454 -10.71 -9.33 24.33
N LEU A 455 -10.05 -8.83 23.28
CA LEU A 455 -8.59 -8.69 23.22
C LEU A 455 -8.18 -7.28 22.78
N ASN A 456 -6.97 -6.88 23.17
CA ASN A 456 -6.30 -5.72 22.61
C ASN A 456 -5.23 -6.20 21.62
N ILE A 457 -5.55 -6.18 20.32
CA ILE A 457 -4.66 -6.71 19.27
C ILE A 457 -4.01 -5.53 18.55
N ASP A 458 -2.75 -5.64 18.18
CA ASP A 458 -2.08 -4.64 17.34
C ASP A 458 -2.79 -4.44 15.99
N LYS A 459 -2.86 -3.19 15.51
CA LYS A 459 -3.56 -2.86 14.25
C LYS A 459 -2.92 -3.56 13.05
N ASP A 460 -1.60 -3.64 13.02
CA ASP A 460 -0.87 -4.25 11.92
C ASP A 460 -1.08 -5.78 11.90
N ILE A 461 -1.15 -6.42 13.06
CA ILE A 461 -1.46 -7.86 13.18
C ILE A 461 -2.87 -8.16 12.66
N ARG A 462 -3.87 -7.34 12.99
CA ARG A 462 -5.23 -7.53 12.45
C ARG A 462 -5.27 -7.48 10.91
N LYS A 463 -4.37 -6.73 10.27
CA LYS A 463 -4.33 -6.63 8.80
C LYS A 463 -3.91 -7.93 8.11
N ILE A 464 -3.20 -8.83 8.79
CA ILE A 464 -2.71 -10.09 8.19
C ILE A 464 -3.57 -11.31 8.55
N LEU A 465 -4.59 -11.14 9.40
CA LEU A 465 -5.53 -12.19 9.75
C LEU A 465 -6.75 -12.17 8.83
N SER A 466 -7.20 -13.35 8.43
CA SER A 466 -8.45 -13.55 7.68
C SER A 466 -9.61 -13.93 8.58
N GLY A 467 -9.33 -14.59 9.72
CA GLY A 467 -10.34 -15.00 10.66
C GLY A 467 -9.82 -15.90 11.79
N TYR A 468 -10.75 -16.54 12.49
CA TYR A 468 -10.48 -17.39 13.64
C TYR A 468 -11.30 -18.69 13.58
N ILE A 469 -10.71 -19.76 14.10
CA ILE A 469 -11.36 -21.07 14.28
C ILE A 469 -11.54 -21.31 15.77
N VAL A 470 -12.73 -21.75 16.18
CA VAL A 470 -13.08 -22.09 17.56
C VAL A 470 -13.29 -23.60 17.65
N GLU A 471 -12.68 -24.22 18.64
CA GLU A 471 -12.68 -25.66 18.85
C GLU A 471 -12.89 -25.98 20.33
N ILE A 472 -13.69 -27.01 20.63
CA ILE A 472 -13.78 -27.61 21.96
C ILE A 472 -13.00 -28.92 21.93
N GLU A 473 -12.03 -29.06 22.82
CA GLU A 473 -11.23 -30.29 22.99
C GLU A 473 -11.67 -31.00 24.27
N ASP A 474 -12.07 -32.27 24.14
CA ASP A 474 -12.52 -33.08 25.26
C ASP A 474 -11.34 -33.66 26.08
N THR A 475 -11.65 -34.47 27.10
CA THR A 475 -10.63 -35.09 27.95
C THR A 475 -9.85 -36.22 27.27
N GLU A 476 -10.35 -36.74 26.16
CA GLU A 476 -9.72 -37.79 25.35
C GLU A 476 -8.86 -37.19 24.22
N GLY A 477 -8.92 -35.87 24.03
CA GLY A 477 -8.20 -35.14 22.98
C GLY A 477 -8.95 -35.09 21.64
N LEU A 478 -10.23 -35.51 21.61
CA LEU A 478 -11.09 -35.31 20.46
C LEU A 478 -11.50 -33.85 20.36
N LYS A 479 -11.66 -33.38 19.13
CA LYS A 479 -11.81 -31.97 18.79
C LYS A 479 -13.11 -31.74 18.03
N GLU A 480 -13.95 -30.89 18.57
CA GLU A 480 -15.18 -30.42 17.94
C GLU A 480 -14.96 -28.98 17.47
N VAL A 481 -14.90 -28.78 16.15
CA VAL A 481 -14.76 -27.44 15.57
C VAL A 481 -16.15 -26.82 15.41
N ILE A 482 -16.33 -25.62 15.97
CA ILE A 482 -17.64 -24.96 16.06
C ILE A 482 -18.01 -24.30 14.72
N ASN A 483 -17.10 -23.49 14.18
CA ASN A 483 -17.27 -22.82 12.89
C ASN A 483 -16.51 -23.56 11.79
N ASP A 484 -16.82 -24.84 11.59
CA ASP A 484 -16.07 -25.76 10.73
C ASP A 484 -16.35 -25.58 9.23
N ARG A 485 -16.21 -24.35 8.73
CA ARG A 485 -16.23 -24.02 7.30
C ARG A 485 -15.24 -22.92 6.95
N TYR A 486 -14.61 -23.04 5.78
CA TYR A 486 -13.60 -22.08 5.32
C TYR A 486 -14.15 -20.64 5.19
N ASP A 487 -15.44 -20.48 4.91
CA ASP A 487 -16.12 -19.18 4.74
C ASP A 487 -16.78 -18.65 6.03
N MET A 488 -16.62 -19.35 7.17
CA MET A 488 -17.18 -19.00 8.49
C MET A 488 -16.13 -18.52 9.50
N LEU A 489 -14.95 -18.10 9.03
CA LEU A 489 -13.84 -17.68 9.91
C LEU A 489 -13.93 -16.20 10.34
N ASN A 490 -14.77 -15.40 9.68
CA ASN A 490 -14.93 -13.96 9.87
C ASN A 490 -15.71 -13.62 11.17
N ILE A 491 -15.32 -14.19 12.31
CA ILE A 491 -15.99 -14.03 13.61
C ILE A 491 -15.45 -12.88 14.47
N SER A 492 -14.46 -12.13 13.98
CA SER A 492 -13.90 -10.99 14.72
C SER A 492 -14.48 -9.65 14.29
N SER A 493 -14.62 -8.73 15.23
CA SER A 493 -15.03 -7.34 14.97
C SER A 493 -14.19 -6.36 15.78
N LEU A 494 -13.86 -5.21 15.19
CA LEU A 494 -13.18 -4.11 15.88
C LEU A 494 -14.24 -3.18 16.50
N ARG A 495 -14.19 -3.03 17.82
CA ARG A 495 -15.08 -2.12 18.55
C ARG A 495 -14.60 -0.69 18.44
N GLN A 496 -15.48 0.26 18.73
CA GLN A 496 -15.16 1.70 18.73
C GLN A 496 -14.09 2.09 19.77
N ASP A 497 -13.93 1.29 20.83
CA ASP A 497 -12.88 1.49 21.84
C ASP A 497 -11.52 0.91 21.43
N GLY A 498 -11.38 0.43 20.19
CA GLY A 498 -10.14 -0.11 19.62
C GLY A 498 -9.87 -1.58 19.94
N LYS A 499 -10.71 -2.24 20.74
CA LYS A 499 -10.56 -3.65 21.11
C LYS A 499 -11.21 -4.58 20.09
N THR A 500 -10.67 -5.78 19.96
CA THR A 500 -11.21 -6.84 19.10
C THR A 500 -12.11 -7.76 19.91
N PHE A 501 -13.31 -8.03 19.41
CA PHE A 501 -14.19 -9.06 19.94
C PHE A 501 -14.25 -10.25 18.97
N ILE A 502 -13.94 -11.46 19.46
CA ILE A 502 -14.09 -12.73 18.73
C ILE A 502 -15.38 -13.38 19.21
N ASP A 503 -16.39 -13.45 18.33
CA ASP A 503 -17.75 -13.88 18.66
C ASP A 503 -17.94 -15.39 18.41
N PHE A 504 -18.04 -16.18 19.48
CA PHE A 504 -18.24 -17.63 19.37
C PHE A 504 -19.67 -17.99 18.94
N LYS A 505 -20.63 -17.09 19.13
CA LYS A 505 -22.05 -17.33 18.85
C LYS A 505 -22.38 -17.19 17.37
N LYS A 506 -21.57 -16.43 16.62
CA LYS A 506 -21.87 -16.02 15.24
C LYS A 506 -22.24 -17.18 14.32
N TYR A 507 -21.52 -18.30 14.42
CA TYR A 507 -21.74 -19.52 13.64
C TYR A 507 -22.08 -20.73 14.53
N ASN A 508 -22.62 -20.48 15.72
CA ASN A 508 -23.09 -21.50 16.66
C ASN A 508 -24.58 -21.30 16.97
N ASP A 509 -25.40 -21.12 15.94
CA ASP A 509 -26.85 -20.85 16.06
C ASP A 509 -27.22 -19.68 17.00
N LYS A 510 -26.32 -18.70 17.14
CA LYS A 510 -26.43 -17.57 18.08
C LYS A 510 -26.44 -17.97 19.56
N LEU A 511 -26.04 -19.20 19.87
CA LEU A 511 -25.93 -19.72 21.23
C LEU A 511 -24.50 -19.61 21.74
N PRO A 512 -24.29 -19.32 23.05
CA PRO A 512 -22.98 -19.48 23.69
C PRO A 512 -22.47 -20.92 23.56
N LEU A 513 -21.17 -21.11 23.70
CA LEU A 513 -20.56 -22.45 23.72
C LEU A 513 -21.15 -23.27 24.87
N TYR A 514 -21.62 -24.48 24.55
CA TYR A 514 -22.05 -25.45 25.55
C TYR A 514 -20.88 -26.35 25.94
N ILE A 515 -20.34 -26.13 27.14
CA ILE A 515 -19.22 -26.90 27.67
C ILE A 515 -19.76 -27.97 28.62
N SER A 516 -19.89 -29.21 28.12
CA SER A 516 -20.51 -30.32 28.87
C SER A 516 -19.71 -30.78 30.08
N ASN A 517 -18.39 -30.54 30.10
CA ASN A 517 -17.50 -30.83 31.21
C ASN A 517 -16.53 -29.66 31.42
N PRO A 518 -16.42 -29.08 32.63
CA PRO A 518 -15.52 -27.95 32.90
C PRO A 518 -14.03 -28.22 32.62
N ASN A 519 -13.63 -29.49 32.46
CA ASN A 519 -12.26 -29.87 32.09
C ASN A 519 -11.98 -29.81 30.59
N TYR A 520 -13.01 -29.68 29.75
CA TYR A 520 -12.83 -29.50 28.31
C TYR A 520 -12.18 -28.15 28.05
N LYS A 521 -11.36 -28.07 27.01
CA LYS A 521 -10.69 -26.83 26.63
C LYS A 521 -11.45 -26.15 25.50
N VAL A 522 -11.53 -24.82 25.58
CA VAL A 522 -11.87 -24.00 24.42
C VAL A 522 -10.56 -23.51 23.83
N ASN A 523 -10.30 -23.94 22.60
CA ASN A 523 -9.15 -23.56 21.80
C ASN A 523 -9.60 -22.56 20.74
N VAL A 524 -8.89 -21.44 20.63
CA VAL A 524 -9.09 -20.47 19.54
C VAL A 524 -7.80 -20.36 18.75
N TYR A 525 -7.93 -20.47 17.43
CA TYR A 525 -6.84 -20.39 16.49
C TYR A 525 -7.01 -19.19 15.56
N ALA A 526 -5.94 -18.46 15.32
CA ALA A 526 -5.89 -17.43 14.29
C ALA A 526 -5.49 -18.03 12.93
N VAL A 527 -6.08 -17.53 11.86
CA VAL A 527 -5.75 -17.89 10.47
C VAL A 527 -5.22 -16.65 9.75
N THR A 528 -4.00 -16.75 9.22
CA THR A 528 -3.36 -15.67 8.45
C THR A 528 -3.80 -15.74 6.98
N LYS A 529 -3.72 -14.61 6.26
CA LYS A 529 -4.13 -14.51 4.85
C LYS A 529 -3.42 -15.53 3.95
N GLU A 530 -2.12 -15.76 4.16
CA GLU A 530 -1.34 -16.75 3.38
C GLU A 530 -1.80 -18.21 3.59
N ASN A 531 -2.42 -18.51 4.72
CA ASN A 531 -2.90 -19.85 5.08
C ASN A 531 -4.42 -20.01 4.89
N THR A 532 -5.07 -19.01 4.28
CA THR A 532 -6.53 -18.98 4.13
C THR A 532 -6.97 -19.79 2.92
N ILE A 533 -7.91 -20.71 3.13
CA ILE A 533 -8.62 -21.39 2.05
C ILE A 533 -9.76 -20.49 1.58
N ILE A 534 -9.85 -20.27 0.27
CA ILE A 534 -10.85 -19.36 -0.33
C ILE A 534 -11.87 -20.07 -1.23
N ASN A 535 -11.74 -21.39 -1.41
CA ASN A 535 -12.65 -22.25 -2.17
C ASN A 535 -12.77 -23.61 -1.48
N PRO A 536 -13.84 -24.38 -1.75
CA PRO A 536 -13.86 -25.80 -1.43
C PRO A 536 -12.64 -26.51 -2.03
N SER A 537 -12.19 -27.58 -1.38
CA SER A 537 -11.14 -28.41 -1.96
C SER A 537 -11.66 -29.18 -3.18
N GLU A 538 -10.78 -29.84 -3.94
CA GLU A 538 -11.15 -30.52 -5.19
C GLU A 538 -12.21 -31.63 -5.01
N ASN A 539 -12.31 -32.21 -3.81
CA ASN A 539 -13.33 -33.22 -3.49
C ASN A 539 -14.67 -32.61 -3.01
N GLY A 540 -14.77 -31.28 -2.97
CA GLY A 540 -15.94 -30.54 -2.48
C GLY A 540 -15.96 -30.27 -0.97
N ASP A 541 -14.92 -30.65 -0.23
CA ASP A 541 -14.82 -30.39 1.22
C ASP A 541 -14.76 -28.88 1.49
N THR A 542 -15.71 -28.41 2.30
CA THR A 542 -15.85 -27.02 2.75
C THR A 542 -15.37 -26.80 4.18
N SER A 543 -14.94 -27.86 4.88
CA SER A 543 -14.52 -27.82 6.28
C SER A 543 -13.21 -27.03 6.50
N THR A 544 -12.85 -26.83 7.76
CA THR A 544 -11.55 -26.23 8.14
C THR A 544 -10.41 -27.24 8.20
N ASN A 545 -10.66 -28.49 7.79
CA ASN A 545 -9.65 -29.53 7.76
C ASN A 545 -8.48 -29.13 6.84
N GLY A 546 -7.25 -29.40 7.28
CA GLY A 546 -6.03 -29.02 6.55
C GLY A 546 -5.66 -27.53 6.60
N ILE A 547 -6.48 -26.63 7.17
CA ILE A 547 -6.10 -25.22 7.36
C ILE A 547 -4.95 -25.13 8.36
N LYS A 548 -3.84 -24.52 7.93
CA LYS A 548 -2.74 -24.15 8.83
C LYS A 548 -3.21 -22.99 9.72
N LYS A 549 -3.25 -23.25 11.03
CA LYS A 549 -3.84 -22.36 12.04
C LYS A 549 -2.93 -22.23 13.25
N ILE A 550 -2.96 -21.06 13.90
CA ILE A 550 -2.04 -20.72 15.01
C ILE A 550 -2.84 -20.65 16.30
N LEU A 551 -2.55 -21.51 17.28
CA LEU A 551 -3.22 -21.47 18.58
C LEU A 551 -2.89 -20.16 19.31
N ILE A 552 -3.92 -19.37 19.64
CA ILE A 552 -3.78 -18.07 20.33
C ILE A 552 -4.45 -18.05 21.71
N PHE A 553 -5.35 -18.98 21.99
CA PHE A 553 -6.01 -19.11 23.29
C PHE A 553 -6.36 -20.58 23.54
N SER A 554 -6.08 -21.07 24.75
CA SER A 554 -6.46 -22.40 25.20
C SER A 554 -6.70 -22.36 26.70
N LYS A 555 -7.95 -22.55 27.11
CA LYS A 555 -8.39 -22.51 28.51
C LYS A 555 -9.43 -23.57 28.77
N LYS A 556 -9.38 -24.20 29.95
CA LYS A 556 -10.42 -25.12 30.37
C LYS A 556 -11.71 -24.37 30.70
N GLY A 557 -12.85 -25.05 30.62
CA GLY A 557 -14.16 -24.47 30.93
C GLY A 557 -14.22 -23.79 32.30
N TYR A 558 -13.59 -24.34 33.34
CA TYR A 558 -13.55 -23.70 34.66
C TYR A 558 -12.68 -22.43 34.72
N GLU A 559 -11.85 -22.16 33.71
CA GLU A 559 -11.09 -20.91 33.56
C GLU A 559 -11.84 -19.87 32.70
N ILE A 560 -12.99 -20.26 32.11
CA ILE A 560 -13.82 -19.44 31.23
C ILE A 560 -15.17 -19.23 31.91
N GLY A 561 -15.36 -18.08 32.55
CA GLY A 561 -16.55 -17.75 33.33
C GLY A 561 -16.21 -17.02 34.60
#